data_AF-A0A0J1GCE5-F1
#
_entry.id   AF-A0A0J1GCE5-F1
#
_cell.length_a   1.000
_cell.length_b   1.000
_cell.length_c   1.000
_cell.angle_alpha   90.00
_cell.angle_beta   90.00
_cell.angle_gamma   90.00
#
_symmetry.space_group_name_H-M   'P 1'
#
loop_
_entity.id
_entity.type
_entity.pdbx_description
1 polymer ?
#
loop_
_entity_poly.entity_id
_entity_poly.type
_entity_poly.pdbx_seq_one_letter_code
_entity_poly.pdbx_strand_id
1 'polypeptide(L)'
;MESGGCRMSYQNSINLLPKELLEQVQKYVEGKVIYIPKKKANKKHWGENTDTKELLASRNHQMYLDFQNGMSVQRLSEKYFLTTKSIQRIIKQNNI
;
A
#
# COMPACT_ATOMS: atom_id res chain seq x y z
N MET A 1 2.39 -12.31 -13.29
CA MET A 1 1.46 -12.37 -12.14
C MET A 1 2.29 -12.57 -10.88
N GLU A 2 2.64 -11.49 -10.18
CA GLU A 2 3.15 -11.58 -8.80
C GLU A 2 2.58 -10.40 -7.99
N SER A 3 2.00 -10.74 -6.85
CA SER A 3 1.17 -9.89 -6.01
C SER A 3 2.04 -9.12 -5.01
N GLY A 4 2.27 -7.83 -5.23
CA GLY A 4 3.12 -6.96 -4.39
C GLY A 4 2.50 -6.50 -3.06
N GLY A 5 1.78 -7.37 -2.35
CA GLY A 5 1.48 -7.17 -0.95
C GLY A 5 2.68 -7.61 -0.11
N CYS A 6 3.32 -6.70 0.63
CA CYS A 6 4.34 -7.10 1.60
C CYS A 6 3.65 -7.90 2.71
N ARG A 7 3.57 -9.23 2.54
CA ARG A 7 3.30 -10.13 3.66
C ARG A 7 4.35 -9.84 4.70
N MET A 8 3.93 -9.56 5.93
CA MET A 8 4.83 -9.67 7.07
C MET A 8 5.27 -11.13 7.15
N SER A 9 6.41 -11.46 6.54
CA SER A 9 7.04 -12.75 6.73
C SER A 9 7.60 -12.77 8.15
N TYR A 10 7.02 -13.61 9.00
CA TYR A 10 7.60 -13.90 10.30
C TYR A 10 8.92 -14.63 10.07
N GLN A 11 10.01 -14.00 10.48
CA GLN A 11 11.35 -14.55 10.32
C GLN A 11 11.89 -14.92 11.70
N ASN A 12 12.42 -16.13 11.82
CA ASN A 12 12.97 -16.60 13.09
C ASN A 12 14.21 -15.76 13.46
N SER A 13 14.15 -15.07 14.60
CA SER A 13 15.19 -14.16 15.07
C SER A 13 16.51 -14.86 15.41
N ILE A 14 16.48 -16.15 15.77
CA ILE A 14 17.67 -16.96 16.07
C ILE A 14 18.61 -17.05 14.87
N ASN A 15 18.03 -17.12 13.67
CA ASN A 15 18.81 -17.23 12.42
C ASN A 15 19.14 -15.85 11.82
N LEU A 16 18.59 -14.77 12.37
CA LEU A 16 18.69 -13.42 11.81
C LEU A 16 19.63 -12.51 12.59
N LEU A 17 19.68 -12.64 13.92
CA LEU A 17 20.45 -11.77 14.80
C LEU A 17 21.68 -12.50 15.34
N PRO A 18 22.82 -11.81 15.52
CA PRO A 18 23.94 -12.35 16.27
C PRO A 18 23.52 -12.76 17.68
N LYS A 19 24.09 -13.87 18.19
CA LYS A 19 23.77 -14.44 19.51
C LYS A 19 23.84 -13.40 20.63
N GLU A 20 24.92 -12.62 20.67
CA GLU A 20 25.12 -11.58 21.70
C GLU A 20 24.01 -10.53 21.69
N LEU A 21 23.56 -10.11 20.50
CA LEU A 21 22.47 -9.14 20.36
C LEU A 21 21.13 -9.75 20.80
N LEU A 22 20.88 -11.01 20.45
CA LEU A 22 19.68 -11.72 20.87
C LEU A 22 19.60 -11.82 22.41
N GLU A 23 20.71 -12.17 23.06
CA GLU A 23 20.80 -12.22 24.53
C GLU A 23 20.51 -10.86 25.16
N GLN A 24 21.02 -9.77 24.60
CA GLN A 24 20.70 -8.42 25.11
C GLN A 24 19.23 -8.07 24.90
N VAL A 25 18.64 -8.39 23.74
CA VAL A 25 17.21 -8.15 23.50
C VAL A 25 16.34 -8.95 24.47
N GLN A 26 16.68 -10.21 24.72
CA GLN A 26 15.97 -11.05 25.69
C GLN A 26 15.94 -10.43 27.09
N LYS A 27 17.03 -9.80 27.56
CA LYS A 27 17.03 -9.11 28.87
C LYS A 27 15.92 -8.06 29.03
N TYR A 28 15.44 -7.45 27.95
CA TYR A 28 14.43 -6.39 28.00
C TYR A 28 13.03 -6.86 27.58
N VAL A 29 12.92 -7.83 26.67
CA VAL A 29 11.65 -8.18 26.01
C VAL A 29 11.41 -9.69 25.86
N GLU A 30 12.02 -10.51 26.73
CA GLU A 30 11.79 -11.96 26.78
C GLU A 30 10.29 -12.31 26.77
N GLY A 31 9.91 -13.26 25.92
CA GLY A 31 8.53 -13.73 25.77
C GLY A 31 7.58 -12.76 25.03
N LYS A 32 8.07 -11.61 24.54
CA LYS A 32 7.25 -10.61 23.84
C LYS A 32 7.62 -10.49 22.36
N VAL A 33 6.62 -10.18 21.54
CA VAL A 33 6.82 -9.84 20.13
C VAL A 33 7.15 -8.35 20.03
N ILE A 34 8.29 -8.02 19.42
CA ILE A 34 8.70 -6.64 19.16
C ILE A 34 8.74 -6.34 17.67
N TYR A 35 8.31 -5.14 17.30
CA TYR A 35 8.44 -4.62 15.94
C TYR A 35 9.71 -3.77 15.83
N ILE A 36 10.61 -4.15 14.90
CA ILE A 36 11.80 -3.34 14.58
C ILE A 36 11.44 -2.44 13.39
N PRO A 37 11.30 -1.11 13.58
CA PRO A 37 11.00 -0.21 12.48
C PRO A 37 12.15 -0.14 11.48
N LYS A 38 11.82 0.05 10.19
CA LYS A 38 12.83 0.33 9.17
C LYS A 38 13.61 1.60 9.52
N LYS A 39 14.95 1.55 9.36
CA LYS A 39 15.83 2.72 9.50
C LYS A 39 15.29 3.87 8.62
N LYS A 40 15.32 5.12 9.10
CA LYS A 40 14.79 6.29 8.38
C LYS A 40 15.36 6.43 6.96
N ALA A 41 16.64 6.13 6.76
CA ALA A 41 17.29 6.15 5.44
C ALA A 41 16.72 5.09 4.46
N ASN A 42 16.15 4.00 4.99
CA ASN A 42 15.50 2.92 4.24
C ASN A 42 13.96 2.97 4.37
N LYS A 43 13.42 4.04 4.98
CA LYS A 43 11.99 4.33 4.89
C LYS A 43 11.75 4.83 3.47
N LYS A 44 11.51 3.90 2.55
CA LYS A 44 10.74 4.22 1.36
C LYS A 44 9.42 4.82 1.84
N HIS A 45 9.04 5.99 1.33
CA HIS A 45 7.71 6.54 1.60
C HIS A 45 6.67 5.49 1.25
N TRP A 46 5.55 5.48 1.97
CA TRP A 46 4.43 4.61 1.63
C TRP A 46 4.05 4.86 0.16
N GLY A 47 4.20 3.84 -0.70
CA GLY A 47 3.91 3.94 -2.13
C GLY A 47 5.10 4.16 -3.08
N GLU A 48 6.35 4.27 -2.59
CA GLU A 48 7.54 4.41 -3.46
C GLU A 48 7.98 3.11 -4.16
N ASN A 49 7.41 1.97 -3.80
CA ASN A 49 7.81 0.66 -4.34
C ASN A 49 6.64 -0.08 -4.99
N THR A 50 5.56 0.63 -5.28
CA THR A 50 4.35 0.06 -5.84
C THR A 50 3.90 0.96 -6.97
N ASP A 51 4.09 0.50 -8.20
CA ASP A 51 3.52 1.07 -9.44
C ASP A 51 2.01 1.35 -9.30
N THR A 52 1.38 0.80 -8.26
CA THR A 52 0.05 1.14 -7.76
C THR A 52 -0.23 2.63 -7.72
N LYS A 53 0.70 3.52 -7.32
CA LYS A 53 0.40 4.96 -7.30
C LYS A 53 0.19 5.51 -8.71
N GLU A 54 1.09 5.18 -9.64
CA GLU A 54 1.00 5.58 -11.04
C GLU A 54 -0.17 4.90 -11.74
N LEU A 55 -0.37 3.61 -11.51
CA LEU A 55 -1.51 2.84 -12.05
C LEU A 55 -2.85 3.42 -11.57
N LEU A 56 -2.96 3.78 -10.29
CA LEU A 56 -4.17 4.42 -9.77
C LEU A 56 -4.36 5.81 -10.36
N ALA A 57 -3.29 6.59 -10.57
CA ALA A 57 -3.37 7.89 -11.22
C ALA A 57 -3.85 7.75 -12.68
N SER A 58 -3.24 6.86 -13.46
CA SER A 58 -3.64 6.56 -14.84
C SER A 58 -5.09 6.07 -14.92
N ARG A 59 -5.50 5.17 -14.01
CA ARG A 59 -6.88 4.67 -13.93
C ARG A 59 -7.87 5.76 -13.51
N ASN A 60 -7.50 6.64 -12.59
CA ASN A 60 -8.32 7.80 -12.21
C ASN A 60 -8.50 8.76 -13.40
N HIS A 61 -7.43 8.99 -14.16
CA HIS A 61 -7.46 9.87 -15.34
C HIS A 61 -8.38 9.29 -16.43
N GLN A 62 -8.23 8.00 -16.77
CA GLN A 62 -9.12 7.35 -17.74
C GLN A 62 -10.58 7.37 -17.29
N MET A 63 -10.85 7.14 -16.01
CA MET A 63 -12.19 7.27 -15.45
C MET A 63 -12.80 8.66 -15.64
N TYR A 64 -11.98 9.70 -15.47
CA TYR A 64 -12.42 11.07 -15.65
C TYR A 64 -12.73 11.39 -17.12
N LEU A 65 -11.89 10.92 -18.05
CA LEU A 65 -12.15 11.04 -19.49
C LEU A 65 -13.45 10.34 -19.89
N ASP A 66 -13.69 9.12 -19.40
CA ASP A 66 -14.92 8.39 -19.66
C ASP A 66 -16.16 9.14 -19.13
N PHE A 67 -16.04 9.79 -17.96
CA PHE A 67 -17.08 10.64 -17.41
C PHE A 67 -17.34 11.87 -18.30
N GLN A 68 -16.28 12.55 -18.77
CA GLN A 68 -16.39 13.68 -19.70
C GLN A 68 -17.02 13.28 -21.04
N ASN A 69 -16.79 12.04 -21.49
CA ASN A 69 -17.44 11.45 -22.66
C ASN A 69 -18.91 11.04 -22.41
N GLY A 70 -19.51 11.40 -21.27
CA GLY A 70 -20.93 11.20 -20.97
C GLY A 70 -21.27 9.90 -20.24
N MET A 71 -20.26 9.14 -19.76
CA MET A 71 -20.53 7.92 -19.00
C MET A 71 -21.08 8.25 -17.59
N SER A 72 -22.20 7.63 -17.21
CA SER A 72 -22.80 7.86 -15.90
C SER A 72 -21.96 7.25 -14.76
N VAL A 73 -22.13 7.80 -13.56
CA VAL A 73 -21.45 7.31 -12.34
C VAL A 73 -21.75 5.83 -12.07
N GLN A 74 -22.96 5.33 -12.39
CA GLN A 74 -23.30 3.92 -12.25
C GLN A 74 -22.51 3.05 -13.23
N ARG A 75 -22.40 3.47 -14.51
CA ARG A 75 -21.62 2.74 -15.52
C ARG A 75 -20.13 2.71 -15.20
N LEU A 76 -19.59 3.82 -14.68
CA LEU A 76 -18.21 3.87 -14.19
C LEU A 76 -17.99 2.96 -12.98
N SER A 77 -18.96 2.89 -12.07
CA SER A 77 -18.92 1.99 -10.91
C SER A 77 -18.81 0.53 -11.34
N GLU A 78 -19.60 0.12 -12.33
CA GLU A 78 -19.54 -1.22 -12.94
C GLU A 78 -18.20 -1.47 -13.66
N LYS A 79 -17.79 -0.54 -14.54
CA LYS A 79 -16.59 -0.69 -15.37
C LYS A 79 -15.29 -0.77 -14.55
N TYR A 80 -15.19 0.00 -13.49
CA TYR A 80 -13.98 0.10 -12.67
C TYR A 80 -14.05 -0.68 -11.36
N PHE A 81 -15.18 -1.36 -11.09
CA PHE A 81 -15.42 -2.12 -9.86
C PHE A 81 -15.24 -1.28 -8.58
N LEU A 82 -15.69 -0.03 -8.62
CA LEU A 82 -15.61 0.91 -7.50
C LEU A 82 -17.00 1.33 -7.05
N THR A 83 -17.15 1.69 -5.78
CA THR A 83 -18.40 2.26 -5.28
C THR A 83 -18.67 3.63 -5.92
N THR A 84 -19.94 3.97 -6.13
CA THR A 84 -20.36 5.28 -6.67
C THR A 84 -19.78 6.46 -5.89
N LYS A 85 -19.70 6.36 -4.56
CA LYS A 85 -19.04 7.36 -3.69
C LYS A 85 -17.55 7.54 -4.02
N SER A 86 -16.85 6.45 -4.32
CA SER A 86 -15.43 6.52 -4.71
C SER A 86 -15.26 7.17 -6.06
N ILE A 87 -16.10 6.80 -7.05
CA ILE A 87 -16.13 7.42 -8.38
C ILE A 87 -16.35 8.94 -8.25
N GLN A 88 -17.35 9.38 -7.50
CA GLN A 88 -17.65 10.81 -7.26
C GLN A 88 -16.47 11.55 -6.65
N ARG A 89 -15.81 10.96 -5.64
CA ARG A 89 -14.61 11.53 -5.03
C ARG A 89 -13.49 11.71 -6.05
N ILE A 90 -13.25 10.70 -6.88
CA ILE A 90 -12.19 10.73 -7.90
C ILE A 90 -12.48 11.77 -8.96
N ILE A 91 -13.72 11.87 -9.45
CA ILE A 91 -14.14 12.91 -10.40
C ILE A 91 -13.92 14.30 -9.78
N LYS A 92 -14.37 14.53 -8.54
CA LYS A 92 -14.17 15.81 -7.83
C LYS A 92 -12.69 16.18 -7.71
N GLN A 93 -11.81 15.21 -7.48
CA GLN A 93 -10.37 15.43 -7.35
C GLN A 93 -9.66 15.74 -8.67
N ASN A 94 -10.21 15.33 -9.81
CA ASN A 94 -9.64 15.57 -11.15
C ASN A 94 -10.31 16.74 -11.90
N ASN A 95 -11.30 17.39 -11.27
CA ASN A 95 -12.02 18.55 -11.82
C ASN A 95 -11.39 19.90 -11.38
N ILE A 96 -10.10 19.89 -11.06
CA ILE A 96 -9.27 21.05 -10.67
C ILE A 96 -8.16 21.20 -11.69
#